data_AF-A0AAE4JP12-F1
#
_entry.id   AF-A0AAE4JP12-F1
#
_cell.length_a   1.000
_cell.length_b   1.000
_cell.length_c   1.000
_cell.angle_alpha   90.00
_cell.angle_beta   90.00
_cell.angle_gamma   90.00
#
_symmetry.space_group_name_H-M   'P 1'
#
loop_
_entity.id
_entity.type
_entity.pdbx_description
1 polymer ?
#
loop_
_entity_poly.entity_id
_entity_poly.type
_entity_poly.pdbx_seq_one_letter_code
_entity_poly.pdbx_strand_id
1 'polypeptide(L)'
;MLIEHYFSQLLAFSSTPHCQSLLQRQHLTAADLLLPAPAGIREDGFPDDITLARLCSDSYHPGSRDIGGVSRSDAQTLASLSLTEEQLSSPSGLQSMIYHYRDTGILAFAGSNDMSDMMTNIRQGRGLPARQYQEAVSLAAHLLSQSVCPWLFVGHSLGGGLASFCAVVLQQPAVIFNAAGLAENTLAEEGVSLVTARARGAELIRHYVLEHDWLTHIQDGLDLPKALGQRIALEYYPPQHAHSVLQKLVLGVKAHTLSQVVTAMEQMDEIRE
;
A
#
# COMPACT_ATOMS: atom_id res chain seq x y z
N MET A 1 13.82 -5.15 24.25
CA MET A 1 13.31 -4.18 25.25
C MET A 1 12.98 -2.82 24.65
N LEU A 2 13.88 -2.15 23.91
CA LEU A 2 13.62 -0.80 23.38
C LEU A 2 12.49 -0.74 22.32
N ILE A 3 12.52 -1.65 21.35
CA ILE A 3 11.52 -1.75 20.28
C ILE A 3 10.13 -2.16 20.82
N GLU A 4 10.07 -3.10 21.77
CA GLU A 4 8.83 -3.52 22.44
C GLU A 4 8.21 -2.40 23.27
N HIS A 5 9.05 -1.60 23.92
CA HIS A 5 8.61 -0.41 24.64
C HIS A 5 8.04 0.64 23.68
N TYR A 6 8.73 0.89 22.56
CA TYR A 6 8.24 1.76 21.48
C TYR A 6 6.89 1.26 20.92
N PHE A 7 6.79 -0.03 20.60
CA PHE A 7 5.56 -0.67 20.11
C PHE A 7 4.40 -0.46 21.09
N SER A 8 4.63 -0.68 22.39
CA SER A 8 3.61 -0.51 23.42
C SER A 8 3.14 0.96 23.54
N GLN A 9 4.07 1.92 23.44
CA GLN A 9 3.74 3.35 23.44
C GLN A 9 2.98 3.76 22.18
N LEU A 10 3.37 3.22 21.03
CA LEU A 10 2.72 3.47 19.75
C LEU A 10 1.28 2.93 19.73
N LEU A 11 1.06 1.74 20.28
CA LEU A 11 -0.27 1.18 20.47
C LEU A 11 -1.15 2.05 21.40
N ALA A 12 -0.57 2.60 22.48
CA ALA A 12 -1.31 3.53 23.32
C ALA A 12 -1.68 4.80 22.53
N PHE A 13 -0.73 5.32 21.75
CA PHE A 13 -0.92 6.51 20.91
C PHE A 13 -1.95 6.30 19.79
N SER A 14 -1.99 5.12 19.17
CA SER A 14 -2.88 4.80 18.04
C SER A 14 -4.36 4.97 18.37
N SER A 15 -4.72 4.76 19.64
CA SER A 15 -6.09 4.92 20.14
C SER A 15 -6.48 6.37 20.45
N THR A 16 -5.55 7.33 20.33
CA THR A 16 -5.81 8.74 20.69
C THR A 16 -6.52 9.50 19.57
N PRO A 17 -7.37 10.50 19.89
CA PRO A 17 -7.97 11.38 18.87
C PRO A 17 -6.94 12.12 18.01
N HIS A 18 -5.78 12.43 18.58
CA HIS A 18 -4.69 13.06 17.82
C HIS A 18 -4.15 12.14 16.73
N CYS A 19 -3.89 10.87 17.04
CA CYS A 19 -3.47 9.89 16.04
C CYS A 19 -4.55 9.67 14.98
N GLN A 20 -5.82 9.54 15.39
CA GLN A 20 -6.94 9.40 14.45
C GLN A 20 -7.01 10.58 13.48
N SER A 21 -6.80 11.82 13.96
CA SER A 21 -6.76 13.00 13.11
C SER A 21 -5.59 12.98 12.11
N LEU A 22 -4.43 12.42 12.48
CA LEU A 22 -3.30 12.24 11.55
C LEU A 22 -3.62 11.21 10.47
N LEU A 23 -4.28 10.10 10.84
CA LEU A 23 -4.68 9.05 9.91
C LEU A 23 -5.79 9.51 8.96
N GLN A 24 -6.73 10.33 9.42
CA GLN A 24 -7.74 10.98 8.57
C GLN A 24 -7.12 11.95 7.55
N ARG A 25 -5.89 12.42 7.78
CA ARG A 25 -5.12 13.23 6.81
C ARG A 25 -4.26 12.39 5.88
N GLN A 26 -4.53 11.08 5.75
CA GLN A 26 -3.89 10.23 4.74
C GLN A 26 -4.34 10.56 3.31
N HIS A 27 -5.46 11.25 3.15
CA HIS A 27 -6.06 11.51 1.84
C HIS A 27 -5.46 12.72 1.17
N LEU A 28 -5.10 12.53 -0.09
CA LEU A 28 -4.80 13.64 -1.01
C LEU A 28 -6.11 14.34 -1.33
N THR A 29 -6.14 15.67 -1.15
CA THR A 29 -7.28 16.48 -1.51
C THR A 29 -7.29 16.75 -3.01
N ALA A 30 -8.44 17.18 -3.54
CA ALA A 30 -8.51 17.66 -4.93
C ALA A 30 -7.48 18.76 -5.22
N ALA A 31 -7.10 19.58 -4.22
CA ALA A 31 -6.05 20.58 -4.36
C ALA A 31 -4.64 19.95 -4.47
N ASP A 32 -4.39 18.84 -3.78
CA ASP A 32 -3.12 18.10 -3.86
C ASP A 32 -3.00 17.33 -5.19
N LEU A 33 -4.14 17.00 -5.82
CA LEU A 33 -4.23 16.39 -7.16
C LEU A 33 -4.20 17.42 -8.30
N LEU A 34 -4.33 18.71 -8.01
CA LEU A 34 -4.40 19.81 -9.00
C LEU A 34 -3.02 20.28 -9.49
N LEU A 35 -1.91 19.73 -8.95
CA LEU A 35 -0.59 19.93 -9.54
C LEU A 35 -0.46 19.00 -10.76
N PRO A 36 -0.35 19.56 -11.99
CA PRO A 36 -0.10 18.75 -13.17
C PRO A 36 1.36 18.34 -13.13
N ALA A 37 1.67 17.25 -12.42
CA ALA A 37 2.83 16.48 -12.81
C ALA A 37 2.52 15.97 -14.23
N PRO A 38 3.38 16.22 -15.24
CA PRO A 38 3.21 15.54 -16.51
C PRO A 38 3.24 14.05 -16.19
N ALA A 39 2.19 13.32 -16.56
CA ALA A 39 2.18 11.86 -16.42
C ALA A 39 3.45 11.35 -17.09
N GLY A 40 4.44 10.97 -16.28
CA GLY A 40 5.73 10.56 -16.76
C GLY A 40 5.49 9.27 -17.52
N ILE A 41 5.61 9.29 -18.85
CA ILE A 41 5.42 8.09 -19.64
C ILE A 41 6.58 7.17 -19.30
N ARG A 42 6.32 6.14 -18.49
CA ARG A 42 7.27 5.06 -18.32
C ARG A 42 7.29 4.24 -19.61
N GLU A 43 8.48 3.81 -20.04
CA GLU A 43 8.63 2.94 -21.21
C GLU A 43 7.96 1.56 -21.01
N ASP A 44 7.65 1.20 -19.77
CA ASP A 44 6.95 -0.05 -19.41
C ASP A 44 5.42 0.00 -19.57
N GLY A 45 4.85 1.14 -19.99
CA GLY A 45 3.43 1.29 -20.27
C GLY A 45 2.54 1.51 -19.04
N PHE A 46 3.11 1.54 -17.83
CA PHE A 46 2.40 1.86 -16.59
C PHE A 46 2.40 3.37 -16.30
N PRO A 47 1.46 3.88 -15.48
CA PRO A 47 1.57 5.21 -14.90
C PRO A 47 2.86 5.37 -14.10
N ASP A 48 3.32 6.61 -13.92
CA ASP A 48 4.38 6.93 -12.96
C ASP A 48 4.01 6.51 -11.53
N ASP A 49 5.04 6.23 -10.71
CA ASP A 49 4.83 5.66 -9.39
C ASP A 49 4.15 6.63 -8.42
N ILE A 50 4.28 7.94 -8.62
CA ILE A 50 3.59 8.95 -7.83
C ILE A 50 2.07 8.92 -8.10
N THR A 51 1.66 8.71 -9.35
CA THR A 51 0.26 8.46 -9.70
C THR A 51 -0.24 7.19 -9.02
N LEU A 52 0.55 6.12 -8.98
CA LEU A 52 0.17 4.88 -8.28
C LEU A 52 -0.02 5.08 -6.76
N ALA A 53 0.79 5.93 -6.12
CA ALA A 53 0.59 6.34 -4.73
C ALA A 53 -0.74 7.10 -4.54
N ARG A 54 -1.10 7.97 -5.51
CA ARG A 54 -2.39 8.68 -5.54
C ARG A 54 -3.57 7.72 -5.69
N LEU A 55 -3.46 6.68 -6.54
CA LEU A 55 -4.48 5.62 -6.67
C LEU A 55 -4.64 4.83 -5.36
N CYS A 56 -3.55 4.56 -4.65
CA CYS A 56 -3.64 3.93 -3.34
C CYS A 56 -4.45 4.79 -2.37
N SER A 57 -4.29 6.12 -2.38
CA SER A 57 -5.08 7.03 -1.53
C SER A 57 -6.57 6.99 -1.90
N ASP A 58 -6.88 6.99 -3.19
CA ASP A 58 -8.25 6.89 -3.69
C ASP A 58 -8.90 5.54 -3.31
N SER A 59 -8.13 4.45 -3.24
CA SER A 59 -8.66 3.14 -2.84
C SER A 59 -9.26 3.11 -1.43
N TYR A 60 -8.80 3.96 -0.52
CA TYR A 60 -9.38 4.12 0.82
C TYR A 60 -10.69 4.90 0.79
N HIS A 61 -10.73 6.01 0.06
CA HIS A 61 -11.88 6.92 -0.03
C HIS A 61 -12.03 7.41 -1.47
N PRO A 62 -12.82 6.69 -2.28
CA PRO A 62 -12.97 7.00 -3.69
C PRO A 62 -13.45 8.44 -3.93
N GLY A 63 -12.64 9.23 -4.62
CA GLY A 63 -12.91 10.61 -5.01
C GLY A 63 -13.31 10.72 -6.48
N SER A 64 -12.63 11.62 -7.21
CA SER A 64 -12.72 11.73 -8.68
C SER A 64 -12.48 10.37 -9.35
N ARG A 65 -13.11 10.15 -10.50
CA ARG A 65 -12.85 8.96 -11.32
C ARG A 65 -11.58 9.10 -12.18
N ASP A 66 -11.05 10.30 -12.38
CA ASP A 66 -9.78 10.52 -13.11
C ASP A 66 -8.70 11.03 -12.15
N ILE A 67 -7.54 10.36 -12.18
CA ILE A 67 -6.34 10.67 -11.39
C ILE A 67 -5.13 10.57 -12.32
N GLY A 68 -4.62 11.70 -12.81
CA GLY A 68 -3.42 11.73 -13.66
C GLY A 68 -3.60 11.00 -15.00
N GLY A 69 -4.80 11.01 -15.58
CA GLY A 69 -5.11 10.27 -16.81
C GLY A 69 -5.33 8.77 -16.59
N VAL A 70 -5.37 8.32 -15.34
CA VAL A 70 -5.85 6.99 -14.95
C VAL A 70 -7.33 7.10 -14.59
N SER A 71 -8.16 6.25 -15.20
CA SER A 71 -9.61 6.24 -14.99
C SER A 71 -10.03 5.07 -14.09
N ARG A 72 -10.72 5.36 -12.98
CA ARG A 72 -11.36 4.35 -12.12
C ARG A 72 -12.54 3.72 -12.84
N SER A 73 -12.59 2.39 -12.86
CA SER A 73 -13.63 1.61 -13.53
C SER A 73 -15.03 2.01 -13.03
N ASP A 74 -15.96 2.15 -13.97
CA ASP A 74 -17.38 2.32 -13.67
C ASP A 74 -18.12 0.99 -13.69
N ALA A 75 -19.42 1.03 -13.33
CA ALA A 75 -20.24 -0.17 -13.28
C ALA A 75 -20.28 -0.92 -14.63
N GLN A 76 -20.23 -0.20 -15.76
CA GLN A 76 -20.20 -0.83 -17.08
C GLN A 76 -18.87 -1.56 -17.33
N THR A 77 -17.76 -0.93 -16.97
CA THR A 77 -16.42 -1.50 -17.09
C THR A 77 -16.26 -2.70 -16.17
N LEU A 78 -16.72 -2.62 -14.93
CA LEU A 78 -16.73 -3.75 -13.99
C LEU A 78 -17.60 -4.90 -14.51
N ALA A 79 -18.78 -4.61 -15.07
CA ALA A 79 -19.63 -5.63 -15.65
C ALA A 79 -18.95 -6.34 -16.83
N SER A 80 -18.13 -5.65 -17.62
CA SER A 80 -17.33 -6.28 -18.69
C SER A 80 -16.25 -7.23 -18.16
N LEU A 81 -15.84 -7.06 -16.90
CA LEU A 81 -14.95 -7.94 -16.15
C LEU A 81 -15.71 -8.98 -15.30
N SER A 82 -17.02 -9.13 -15.52
CA SER A 82 -17.88 -10.01 -14.72
C SER A 82 -17.85 -9.68 -13.21
N LEU A 83 -17.78 -8.39 -12.87
CA LEU A 83 -17.75 -7.89 -11.49
C LEU A 83 -18.84 -6.83 -11.24
N THR A 84 -19.23 -6.69 -9.98
CA THR A 84 -20.00 -5.56 -9.45
C THR A 84 -19.16 -4.75 -8.45
N GLU A 85 -19.59 -3.53 -8.12
CA GLU A 85 -18.88 -2.68 -7.15
C GLU A 85 -18.80 -3.34 -5.76
N GLU A 86 -19.84 -4.09 -5.35
CA GLU A 86 -19.88 -4.78 -4.06
C GLU A 86 -18.78 -5.84 -3.93
N GLN A 87 -18.38 -6.46 -5.04
CA GLN A 87 -17.34 -7.51 -5.06
C GLN A 87 -15.93 -6.97 -4.88
N LEU A 88 -15.73 -5.65 -4.94
CA LEU A 88 -14.45 -5.01 -4.66
C LEU A 88 -14.20 -4.80 -3.15
N SER A 89 -15.17 -5.16 -2.31
CA SER A 89 -15.05 -5.10 -0.86
C SER A 89 -15.60 -6.37 -0.22
N SER A 90 -15.23 -6.65 1.03
CA SER A 90 -15.78 -7.80 1.75
C SER A 90 -15.90 -7.56 3.26
N PRO A 91 -16.72 -8.37 3.96
CA PRO A 91 -16.80 -8.33 5.42
C PRO A 91 -15.49 -8.68 6.14
N SER A 92 -14.49 -9.24 5.44
CA SER A 92 -13.17 -9.48 6.03
C SER A 92 -12.36 -8.20 6.22
N GLY A 93 -12.81 -7.08 5.63
CA GLY A 93 -12.11 -5.82 5.57
C GLY A 93 -11.31 -5.61 4.28
N LEU A 94 -11.38 -6.54 3.32
CA LEU A 94 -10.84 -6.31 1.98
C LEU A 94 -11.57 -5.11 1.37
N GLN A 95 -10.81 -4.19 0.81
CA GLN A 95 -11.29 -3.06 0.03
C GLN A 95 -10.32 -2.82 -1.13
N SER A 96 -10.85 -2.69 -2.33
CA SER A 96 -10.08 -2.55 -3.55
C SER A 96 -10.76 -1.65 -4.57
N MET A 97 -9.99 -1.17 -5.53
CA MET A 97 -10.47 -0.39 -6.67
C MET A 97 -9.77 -0.86 -7.94
N ILE A 98 -10.49 -0.83 -9.06
CA ILE A 98 -9.94 -1.13 -10.38
C ILE A 98 -9.83 0.16 -11.17
N TYR A 99 -8.70 0.31 -11.84
CA TYR A 99 -8.44 1.43 -12.73
C TYR A 99 -7.92 0.94 -14.08
N HIS A 100 -8.04 1.82 -15.07
CA HIS A 100 -7.51 1.62 -16.41
C HIS A 100 -6.60 2.78 -16.79
N TYR A 101 -5.45 2.42 -17.33
CA TYR A 101 -4.52 3.34 -17.94
C TYR A 101 -4.10 2.78 -19.29
N ARG A 102 -4.57 3.40 -20.38
CA ARG A 102 -4.38 2.87 -21.74
C ARG A 102 -4.87 1.41 -21.80
N ASP A 103 -4.03 0.49 -22.28
CA ASP A 103 -4.33 -0.94 -22.37
C ASP A 103 -3.95 -1.72 -21.10
N THR A 104 -3.80 -1.07 -19.95
CA THR A 104 -3.38 -1.70 -18.69
C THR A 104 -4.45 -1.59 -17.60
N GLY A 105 -4.69 -2.71 -16.91
CA GLY A 105 -5.50 -2.77 -15.70
C GLY A 105 -4.66 -2.55 -14.44
N ILE A 106 -5.21 -1.83 -13.46
CA ILE A 106 -4.56 -1.60 -12.18
C ILE A 106 -5.54 -2.01 -11.08
N LEU A 107 -5.12 -2.92 -10.21
CA LEU A 107 -5.88 -3.30 -9.01
C LEU A 107 -5.20 -2.70 -7.79
N ALA A 108 -5.86 -1.72 -7.17
CA ALA A 108 -5.39 -1.09 -5.95
C ALA A 108 -6.09 -1.69 -4.73
N PHE A 109 -5.31 -2.06 -3.71
CA PHE A 109 -5.82 -2.53 -2.43
C PHE A 109 -5.63 -1.45 -1.36
N ALA A 110 -6.72 -1.14 -0.65
CA ALA A 110 -6.64 -0.31 0.55
C ALA A 110 -6.04 -1.13 1.71
N GLY A 111 -5.32 -0.44 2.59
CA GLY A 111 -4.87 -1.02 3.86
C GLY A 111 -5.90 -0.86 4.97
N SER A 112 -5.48 -1.06 6.21
CA SER A 112 -6.37 -0.96 7.37
C SER A 112 -6.81 0.48 7.64
N ASN A 113 -8.13 0.68 7.77
CA ASN A 113 -8.72 1.93 8.25
C ASN A 113 -8.56 2.12 9.77
N ASP A 114 -8.19 1.07 10.51
CA ASP A 114 -7.94 1.11 11.95
C ASP A 114 -6.51 0.65 12.27
N MET A 115 -5.67 1.62 12.61
CA MET A 115 -4.27 1.38 12.97
C MET A 115 -4.13 0.69 14.34
N SER A 116 -5.06 0.92 15.26
CA SER A 116 -5.05 0.31 16.61
C SER A 116 -5.34 -1.17 16.54
N ASP A 117 -6.31 -1.55 15.71
CA ASP A 117 -6.60 -2.96 15.44
C ASP A 117 -5.42 -3.65 14.76
N MET A 118 -4.85 -3.02 13.72
CA MET A 118 -3.64 -3.52 13.05
C MET A 118 -2.49 -3.78 14.03
N MET A 119 -2.17 -2.84 14.90
CA MET A 119 -1.10 -3.03 15.90
C MET A 119 -1.45 -4.13 16.91
N THR A 120 -2.72 -4.26 17.29
CA THR A 120 -3.14 -5.35 18.19
C THR A 120 -2.93 -6.71 17.56
N ASN A 121 -3.29 -6.86 16.28
CA ASN A 121 -3.13 -8.11 15.53
C ASN A 121 -1.65 -8.48 15.34
N ILE A 122 -0.80 -7.48 15.02
CA ILE A 122 0.65 -7.65 14.92
C ILE A 122 1.23 -8.12 16.26
N ARG A 123 0.89 -7.46 17.38
CA ARG A 123 1.42 -7.79 18.71
C ARG A 123 1.06 -9.21 19.16
N GLN A 124 -0.16 -9.63 18.83
CA GLN A 124 -0.66 -10.93 19.25
C GLN A 124 -0.12 -12.07 18.38
N GLY A 125 0.72 -11.78 17.39
CA GLY A 125 1.23 -12.78 16.45
C GLY A 125 0.13 -13.41 15.60
N ARG A 126 -1.06 -12.82 15.57
CA ARG A 126 -2.19 -13.28 14.75
C ARG A 126 -1.99 -12.98 13.26
N GLY A 127 -0.94 -12.23 12.94
CA GLY A 127 -0.66 -11.76 11.58
C GLY A 127 -1.75 -10.80 11.10
N LEU A 128 -1.64 -10.42 9.84
CA LEU A 128 -2.73 -9.74 9.13
C LEU A 128 -3.79 -10.77 8.70
N PRO A 129 -5.05 -10.38 8.44
CA PRO A 129 -6.13 -11.33 8.21
C PRO A 129 -5.86 -12.22 6.98
N ALA A 130 -5.53 -13.50 7.20
CA ALA A 130 -5.24 -14.46 6.11
C ALA A 130 -6.37 -14.52 5.08
N ARG A 131 -7.62 -14.34 5.52
CA ARG A 131 -8.79 -14.26 4.65
C ARG A 131 -8.73 -13.12 3.62
N GLN A 132 -8.21 -11.94 3.98
CA GLN A 132 -8.08 -10.84 3.02
C GLN A 132 -7.07 -11.17 1.91
N TYR A 133 -6.00 -11.90 2.22
CA TYR A 133 -5.02 -12.36 1.23
C TYR A 133 -5.63 -13.33 0.22
N GLN A 134 -6.39 -14.31 0.70
CA GLN A 134 -7.09 -15.29 -0.14
C GLN A 134 -8.15 -14.62 -1.03
N GLU A 135 -8.93 -13.68 -0.48
CA GLU A 135 -9.91 -12.92 -1.24
C GLU A 135 -9.24 -12.01 -2.28
N ALA A 136 -8.12 -11.36 -1.93
CA ALA A 136 -7.35 -10.52 -2.84
C ALA A 136 -6.77 -11.31 -4.02
N VAL A 137 -6.14 -12.46 -3.77
CA VAL A 137 -5.56 -13.28 -4.86
C VAL A 137 -6.65 -13.90 -5.72
N SER A 138 -7.80 -14.27 -5.15
CA SER A 138 -8.95 -14.76 -5.90
C SER A 138 -9.52 -13.69 -6.85
N LEU A 139 -9.67 -12.45 -6.37
CA LEU A 139 -10.08 -11.33 -7.20
C LEU A 139 -9.07 -11.04 -8.32
N ALA A 140 -7.78 -11.00 -7.98
CA ALA A 140 -6.73 -10.76 -8.96
C ALA A 140 -6.65 -11.89 -10.03
N ALA A 141 -6.76 -13.15 -9.62
CA ALA A 141 -6.80 -14.29 -10.54
C ALA A 141 -8.03 -14.25 -11.46
N HIS A 142 -9.19 -13.85 -10.93
CA HIS A 142 -10.38 -13.61 -11.74
C HIS A 142 -10.12 -12.56 -12.82
N LEU A 143 -9.55 -11.41 -12.48
CA LEU A 143 -9.26 -10.34 -13.44
C LEU A 143 -8.31 -10.77 -14.57
N LEU A 144 -7.26 -11.54 -14.22
CA LEU A 144 -6.34 -12.13 -15.19
C LEU A 144 -7.02 -13.16 -16.11
N SER A 145 -8.09 -13.81 -15.65
CA SER A 145 -8.86 -14.75 -16.48
C SER A 145 -9.81 -14.06 -17.47
N GLN A 146 -10.25 -12.83 -17.15
CA GLN A 146 -11.22 -12.08 -17.95
C GLN A 146 -10.57 -11.21 -19.03
N SER A 147 -9.26 -10.97 -18.95
CA SER A 147 -8.58 -10.05 -19.84
C SER A 147 -7.13 -10.47 -20.12
N VAL A 148 -6.66 -10.15 -21.33
CA VAL A 148 -5.27 -10.39 -21.76
C VAL A 148 -4.41 -9.13 -21.63
N CYS A 149 -4.95 -8.05 -21.06
CA CYS A 149 -4.18 -6.84 -20.81
C CYS A 149 -3.15 -7.07 -19.69
N PRO A 150 -2.04 -6.32 -19.69
CA PRO A 150 -1.16 -6.25 -18.53
C PRO A 150 -1.92 -5.77 -17.29
N TRP A 151 -1.59 -6.37 -16.14
CA TRP A 151 -2.12 -5.96 -14.84
C TRP A 151 -1.00 -5.52 -13.92
N LEU A 152 -1.27 -4.47 -13.15
CA LEU A 152 -0.41 -3.97 -12.09
C LEU A 152 -1.15 -3.99 -10.76
N PHE A 153 -0.51 -4.51 -9.71
CA PHE A 153 -1.07 -4.46 -8.36
C PHE A 153 -0.43 -3.33 -7.57
N VAL A 154 -1.26 -2.56 -6.86
CA VAL A 154 -0.75 -1.46 -6.02
C VAL A 154 -1.39 -1.48 -4.65
N GLY A 155 -0.69 -0.98 -3.65
CA GLY A 155 -1.26 -0.87 -2.33
C GLY A 155 -0.34 -0.23 -1.30
N HIS A 156 -0.96 0.23 -0.22
CA HIS A 156 -0.30 0.86 0.91
C HIS A 156 -0.53 0.07 2.20
N SER A 157 0.45 0.02 3.11
CA SER A 157 0.30 -0.64 4.41
C SER A 157 -0.12 -2.11 4.25
N LEU A 158 -1.23 -2.55 4.87
CA LEU A 158 -1.84 -3.86 4.62
C LEU A 158 -2.16 -4.10 3.13
N GLY A 159 -2.69 -3.10 2.42
CA GLY A 159 -2.98 -3.20 0.99
C GLY A 159 -1.72 -3.46 0.15
N GLY A 160 -0.57 -2.93 0.58
CA GLY A 160 0.73 -3.22 -0.03
C GLY A 160 1.15 -4.68 0.19
N GLY A 161 0.81 -5.25 1.36
CA GLY A 161 0.93 -6.68 1.60
C GLY A 161 0.06 -7.49 0.63
N LEU A 162 -1.22 -7.16 0.51
CA LEU A 162 -2.16 -7.81 -0.41
C LEU A 162 -1.66 -7.76 -1.88
N ALA A 163 -1.21 -6.59 -2.33
CA ALA A 163 -0.62 -6.41 -3.66
C ALA A 163 0.64 -7.26 -3.85
N SER A 164 1.54 -7.29 -2.86
CA SER A 164 2.75 -8.10 -2.89
C SER A 164 2.45 -9.59 -2.99
N PHE A 165 1.43 -10.04 -2.26
CA PHE A 165 1.00 -11.43 -2.27
C PHE A 165 0.46 -11.83 -3.63
N CYS A 166 -0.45 -11.03 -4.19
CA CYS A 166 -0.97 -11.24 -5.54
C CYS A 166 0.16 -11.26 -6.58
N ALA A 167 1.13 -10.35 -6.46
CA ALA A 167 2.26 -10.24 -7.37
C ALA A 167 3.11 -11.51 -7.41
N VAL A 168 3.47 -12.06 -6.24
CA VAL A 168 4.33 -13.26 -6.20
C VAL A 168 3.60 -14.55 -6.51
N VAL A 169 2.30 -14.64 -6.22
CA VAL A 169 1.48 -15.82 -6.53
C VAL A 169 1.14 -15.85 -8.02
N LEU A 170 0.67 -14.73 -8.57
CA LEU A 170 0.21 -14.61 -9.95
C LEU A 170 1.29 -14.15 -10.93
N GLN A 171 2.50 -13.90 -10.44
CA GLN A 171 3.67 -13.47 -11.22
C GLN A 171 3.39 -12.21 -12.06
N GLN A 172 2.76 -11.22 -11.42
CA GLN A 172 2.47 -9.91 -12.01
C GLN A 172 3.27 -8.82 -11.29
N PRO A 173 3.55 -7.68 -11.94
CA PRO A 173 4.25 -6.58 -11.29
C PRO A 173 3.42 -5.95 -10.17
N ALA A 174 4.11 -5.34 -9.20
CA ALA A 174 3.46 -4.49 -8.20
C ALA A 174 4.30 -3.28 -7.77
N VAL A 175 3.60 -2.25 -7.32
CA VAL A 175 4.19 -1.08 -6.67
C VAL A 175 3.51 -0.87 -5.32
N ILE A 176 4.30 -0.92 -4.26
CA ILE A 176 3.79 -0.92 -2.89
C ILE A 176 4.45 0.20 -2.07
N PHE A 177 3.70 0.74 -1.12
CA PHE A 177 4.11 1.88 -0.30
C PHE A 177 3.97 1.56 1.19
N ASN A 178 5.05 1.75 1.96
CA ASN A 178 5.11 1.48 3.40
C ASN A 178 4.43 0.15 3.78
N ALA A 179 4.73 -0.91 3.02
CA ALA A 179 3.90 -2.09 2.97
C ALA A 179 4.12 -3.00 4.19
N ALA A 180 3.06 -3.74 4.54
CA ALA A 180 3.13 -4.80 5.52
C ALA A 180 3.78 -6.08 4.93
N GLY A 181 4.46 -6.83 5.79
CA GLY A 181 5.13 -8.07 5.44
C GLY A 181 4.19 -9.26 5.29
N LEU A 182 4.68 -10.26 4.54
CA LEU A 182 3.97 -11.50 4.27
C LEU A 182 4.49 -12.64 5.14
N ALA A 183 3.60 -13.22 5.93
CA ALA A 183 3.92 -14.40 6.72
C ALA A 183 4.08 -15.64 5.82
N GLU A 184 5.01 -16.52 6.17
CA GLU A 184 5.34 -17.71 5.37
C GLU A 184 4.16 -18.68 5.24
N ASN A 185 3.34 -18.82 6.28
CA ASN A 185 2.15 -19.66 6.25
C ASN A 185 1.13 -19.18 5.20
N THR A 186 0.94 -17.87 5.05
CA THR A 186 0.05 -17.30 4.02
C THR A 186 0.53 -17.64 2.61
N LEU A 187 1.86 -17.62 2.38
CA LEU A 187 2.44 -18.03 1.09
C LEU A 187 2.33 -19.54 0.86
N ALA A 188 2.50 -20.34 1.92
CA ALA A 188 2.43 -21.79 1.84
C ALA A 188 1.04 -22.31 1.47
N GLU A 189 -0.03 -21.60 1.82
CA GLU A 189 -1.40 -21.90 1.40
C GLU A 189 -1.58 -21.87 -0.14
N GLU A 190 -0.81 -21.01 -0.83
CA GLU A 190 -0.75 -20.93 -2.29
C GLU A 190 0.39 -21.76 -2.90
N GLY A 191 1.06 -22.60 -2.09
CA GLY A 191 2.17 -23.44 -2.54
C GLY A 191 3.44 -22.66 -2.89
N VAL A 192 3.58 -21.41 -2.42
CA VAL A 192 4.75 -20.57 -2.65
C VAL A 192 5.64 -20.57 -1.40
N SER A 193 6.91 -20.96 -1.54
CA SER A 193 7.86 -20.83 -0.43
C SER A 193 8.28 -19.38 -0.22
N LEU A 194 8.67 -18.99 1.00
CA LEU A 194 9.17 -17.64 1.28
C LEU A 194 10.41 -17.28 0.44
N VAL A 195 11.27 -18.27 0.16
CA VAL A 195 12.45 -18.07 -0.70
C VAL A 195 12.04 -17.74 -2.13
N THR A 196 11.08 -18.48 -2.69
CA THR A 196 10.52 -18.22 -4.02
C THR A 196 9.84 -16.85 -4.06
N ALA A 197 9.04 -16.51 -3.04
CA ALA A 197 8.37 -15.22 -2.95
C ALA A 197 9.36 -14.06 -2.90
N ARG A 198 10.48 -14.19 -2.17
CA ARG A 198 11.54 -13.18 -2.14
C ARG A 198 12.23 -13.00 -3.49
N ALA A 199 12.55 -14.09 -4.18
CA ALA A 199 13.17 -14.03 -5.51
C ALA A 199 12.23 -13.34 -6.52
N ARG A 200 10.97 -13.79 -6.60
CA ARG A 200 9.95 -13.15 -7.45
C ARG A 200 9.73 -11.70 -7.07
N GLY A 201 9.65 -11.40 -5.78
CA GLY A 201 9.44 -10.05 -5.27
C GLY A 201 10.56 -9.10 -5.71
N ALA A 202 11.83 -9.53 -5.63
CA ALA A 202 12.97 -8.71 -6.06
C ALA A 202 12.91 -8.31 -7.55
N GLU A 203 12.25 -9.12 -8.39
CA GLU A 203 12.09 -8.86 -9.81
C GLU A 203 10.80 -8.07 -10.13
N LEU A 204 9.70 -8.37 -9.41
CA LEU A 204 8.35 -7.91 -9.75
C LEU A 204 7.90 -6.67 -8.96
N ILE A 205 8.49 -6.39 -7.79
CA ILE A 205 7.92 -5.48 -6.80
C ILE A 205 8.84 -4.30 -6.54
N ARG A 206 8.35 -3.09 -6.87
CA ARG A 206 8.91 -1.82 -6.39
C ARG A 206 8.31 -1.51 -5.02
N HIS A 207 9.15 -1.39 -4.00
CA HIS A 207 8.71 -1.16 -2.63
C HIS A 207 9.23 0.17 -2.11
N TYR A 208 8.38 1.19 -2.12
CA TYR A 208 8.68 2.50 -1.57
C TYR A 208 8.52 2.50 -0.05
N VAL A 209 9.57 2.92 0.64
CA VAL A 209 9.63 2.97 2.12
C VAL A 209 10.05 4.36 2.54
N LEU A 210 9.19 5.04 3.27
CA LEU A 210 9.52 6.34 3.82
C LEU A 210 10.33 6.23 5.11
N GLU A 211 11.34 7.08 5.26
CA GLU A 211 12.12 7.14 6.49
C GLU A 211 11.23 7.40 7.72
N HIS A 212 11.56 6.72 8.82
CA HIS A 212 10.84 6.78 10.10
C HIS A 212 9.42 6.18 10.12
N ASP A 213 8.97 5.56 9.01
CA ASP A 213 7.72 4.82 8.99
C ASP A 213 7.62 3.83 10.17
N TRP A 214 6.56 3.94 10.97
CA TRP A 214 6.42 3.17 12.20
C TRP A 214 6.29 1.67 11.92
N LEU A 215 5.61 1.30 10.84
CA LEU A 215 5.35 -0.09 10.50
C LEU A 215 6.66 -0.77 10.08
N THR A 216 7.41 -0.14 9.18
CA THR A 216 8.74 -0.58 8.77
C THR A 216 9.68 -0.67 9.97
N HIS A 217 9.70 0.34 10.84
CA HIS A 217 10.55 0.34 12.04
C HIS A 217 10.28 -0.88 12.94
N ILE A 218 9.00 -1.20 13.14
CA ILE A 218 8.58 -2.37 13.92
C ILE A 218 8.93 -3.68 13.22
N GLN A 219 8.71 -3.79 11.92
CA GLN A 219 9.03 -4.99 11.13
C GLN A 219 10.55 -5.26 11.04
N ASP A 220 11.37 -4.22 11.11
CA ASP A 220 12.83 -4.37 11.10
C ASP A 220 13.42 -4.60 12.49
N GLY A 221 12.79 -4.05 13.54
CA GLY A 221 13.26 -4.19 14.92
C GLY A 221 12.73 -5.43 15.65
N LEU A 222 11.63 -6.01 15.17
CA LEU A 222 11.09 -7.29 15.63
C LEU A 222 11.33 -8.36 14.55
N ASP A 223 11.35 -9.64 14.94
CA ASP A 223 11.41 -10.76 13.99
C ASP A 223 10.03 -11.00 13.35
N LEU A 224 9.46 -9.93 12.80
CA LEU A 224 8.19 -9.94 12.09
C LEU A 224 8.43 -10.12 10.58
N PRO A 225 7.44 -10.65 9.86
CA PRO A 225 7.50 -10.69 8.41
C PRO A 225 7.79 -9.31 7.82
N LYS A 226 8.66 -9.28 6.81
CA LYS A 226 9.04 -8.06 6.08
C LYS A 226 8.32 -8.02 4.74
N ALA A 227 7.97 -6.81 4.29
CA ALA A 227 7.45 -6.63 2.94
C ALA A 227 8.49 -7.06 1.89
N LEU A 228 7.98 -7.65 0.82
CA LEU A 228 8.78 -8.14 -0.30
C LEU A 228 9.20 -6.98 -1.22
N GLY A 229 10.01 -7.28 -2.23
CA GLY A 229 10.41 -6.32 -3.23
C GLY A 229 11.71 -5.57 -2.95
N GLN A 230 12.18 -4.88 -3.97
CA GLN A 230 13.34 -4.01 -3.85
C GLN A 230 12.94 -2.72 -3.14
N ARG A 231 13.53 -2.47 -1.97
CA ARG A 231 13.28 -1.25 -1.19
C ARG A 231 13.85 -0.03 -1.93
N ILE A 232 12.99 0.95 -2.17
CA ILE A 232 13.30 2.29 -2.65
C ILE A 232 13.04 3.23 -1.47
N ALA A 233 14.11 3.69 -0.84
CA ALA A 233 13.99 4.60 0.29
C ALA A 233 13.58 5.99 -0.18
N LEU A 234 12.56 6.55 0.46
CA LEU A 234 12.14 7.94 0.29
C LEU A 234 12.61 8.72 1.52
N GLU A 235 13.34 9.80 1.26
CA GLU A 235 13.82 10.67 2.32
C GLU A 235 12.66 11.50 2.88
N TYR A 236 12.57 11.55 4.20
CA TYR A 236 11.62 12.39 4.88
C TYR A 236 12.37 13.16 5.94
N TYR A 237 12.57 14.47 5.70
CA TYR A 237 13.31 15.36 6.59
C TYR A 237 12.35 16.09 7.52
N PRO A 238 11.99 15.52 8.69
CA PRO A 238 11.23 16.28 9.65
C PRO A 238 12.05 17.45 10.20
N PRO A 239 11.38 18.46 10.80
CA PRO A 239 12.07 19.49 11.55
C PRO A 239 13.05 18.83 12.55
N GLN A 240 14.30 19.30 12.58
CA GLN A 240 15.45 18.69 13.28
C GLN A 240 15.34 18.65 14.83
N HIS A 241 14.13 18.77 15.38
CA HIS A 241 13.84 18.92 16.81
C HIS A 241 12.82 17.92 17.35
N ALA A 242 12.67 16.74 16.73
CA ALA A 242 11.87 15.64 17.29
C ALA A 242 12.56 15.02 18.52
N HIS A 243 12.51 15.73 19.65
CA HIS A 243 13.22 15.37 20.87
C HIS A 243 12.35 14.53 21.83
N SER A 244 11.02 14.70 21.80
CA SER A 244 10.13 13.98 22.69
C SER A 244 9.64 12.65 22.11
N VAL A 245 9.31 11.69 23.00
CA VAL A 245 8.72 10.39 22.61
C VAL A 245 7.43 10.60 21.79
N LEU A 246 6.56 11.51 22.23
CA LEU A 246 5.32 11.83 21.50
C LEU A 246 5.60 12.37 20.09
N GLN A 247 6.60 13.25 19.93
CA GLN A 247 6.98 13.77 18.61
C GLN A 247 7.48 12.66 17.68
N LYS A 248 8.24 11.70 18.19
CA LYS A 248 8.70 10.54 17.41
C LYS A 248 7.53 9.64 16.98
N LEU A 249 6.54 9.43 17.84
CA LEU A 249 5.34 8.67 17.48
C LEU A 249 4.51 9.40 16.42
N VAL A 250 4.28 10.71 16.59
CA VAL A 250 3.61 11.55 15.59
C VAL A 250 4.36 11.51 14.26
N LEU A 251 5.68 11.61 14.30
CA LEU A 251 6.54 11.55 13.13
C LEU A 251 6.37 10.23 12.39
N GLY A 252 6.46 9.10 13.10
CA GLY A 252 6.34 7.79 12.48
C GLY A 252 4.95 7.55 11.88
N VAL A 253 3.89 7.99 12.56
CA VAL A 253 2.51 7.92 12.02
C VAL A 253 2.35 8.80 10.78
N LYS A 254 2.90 10.01 10.77
CA LYS A 254 2.90 10.87 9.58
C LYS A 254 3.69 10.24 8.43
N ALA A 255 4.85 9.68 8.73
CA ALA A 255 5.71 9.03 7.74
C ALA A 255 5.01 7.84 7.07
N HIS A 256 4.15 7.15 7.81
CA HIS A 256 3.35 6.07 7.25
C HIS A 256 2.34 6.56 6.20
N THR A 257 1.87 7.81 6.27
CA THR A 257 0.76 8.27 5.41
C THR A 257 1.13 8.38 3.93
N LEU A 258 0.18 8.07 3.05
CA LEU A 258 0.33 8.26 1.60
C LEU A 258 0.55 9.72 1.21
N SER A 259 -0.05 10.67 1.92
CA SER A 259 0.23 12.10 1.73
C SER A 259 1.73 12.40 1.87
N GLN A 260 2.38 11.87 2.90
CA GLN A 260 3.81 12.10 3.10
C GLN A 260 4.68 11.34 2.10
N VAL A 261 4.27 10.14 1.70
CA VAL A 261 4.91 9.38 0.61
C VAL A 261 4.90 10.19 -0.69
N VAL A 262 3.73 10.70 -1.09
CA VAL A 262 3.59 11.53 -2.30
C VAL A 262 4.45 12.77 -2.22
N THR A 263 4.42 13.51 -1.10
CA THR A 263 5.29 14.69 -0.92
C THR A 263 6.78 14.36 -1.07
N ALA A 264 7.23 13.22 -0.53
CA ALA A 264 8.64 12.83 -0.67
C ALA A 264 8.99 12.40 -2.10
N MET A 265 8.05 11.78 -2.82
CA MET A 265 8.24 11.44 -4.24
C MET A 265 8.33 12.70 -5.12
N GLU A 266 7.49 13.71 -4.86
CA GLU A 266 7.54 15.00 -5.58
C GLU A 266 8.90 15.68 -5.40
N GLN A 267 9.41 15.72 -4.17
CA GLN A 267 10.74 16.28 -3.87
C GLN A 267 11.88 15.50 -4.54
N MET A 268 11.75 14.17 -4.65
CA MET A 268 12.76 13.35 -5.30
C MET A 268 12.82 13.60 -6.82
N ASP A 269 11.67 13.83 -7.46
CA ASP A 269 11.62 14.12 -8.89
C ASP A 269 12.16 15.53 -9.21
N GLU A 270 11.90 16.53 -8.36
CA GLU A 270 12.48 17.89 -8.50
C GLU A 270 14.02 17.91 -8.43
N ILE A 271 14.64 16.97 -7.71
CA ILE A 271 16.10 16.87 -7.59
C ILE A 271 16.72 16.18 -8.82
N ARG A 272 15.92 15.46 -9.62
CA ARG A 272 16.38 14.70 -10.80
C ARG A 272 16.28 15.48 -12.10
N GLU A 273 15.53 16.57 -12.14
CA GLU A 273 15.49 17.55 -13.26
C GLU A 273 16.62 18.59 -13.18
#